data_AF-A0A081HUD1-F1
#
_entry.id   AF-A0A081HUD1-F1
#
_cell.length_a   1.000
_cell.length_b   1.000
_cell.length_c   1.000
_cell.angle_alpha   90.00
_cell.angle_beta   90.00
_cell.angle_gamma   90.00
#
_symmetry.space_group_name_H-M   'P 1'
#
loop_
_entity.id
_entity.type
_entity.pdbx_description
1 polymer ?
#
loop_
_entity_poly.entity_id
_entity_poly.type
_entity_poly.pdbx_seq_one_letter_code
_entity_poly.pdbx_strand_id
1 'polypeptide(L)'
;MRPREVATSLASDVSIDPAKCASAVAPALASTYTGSGYTGVAVQGLMEASPGRHKVIQAVAAFSDEAAAQQFYTQQLSAWRGCRLTGVTVSFTNGQPDDHATITIISETDGIASTVLLPAGASEHQGSECERAMGVRRNVVVDVRACGQNTITTGASLARVINDNITRHS
;
A
#
# COMPACT_ATOMS: atom_id res chain seq x y z
N MET A 1 8.59 13.61 9.90
CA MET A 1 7.67 13.72 8.74
C MET A 1 6.51 14.65 9.09
N ARG A 2 5.97 15.39 8.13
CA ARG A 2 4.76 16.22 8.31
C ARG A 2 3.54 15.42 7.84
N PRO A 3 2.54 15.17 8.71
CA PRO A 3 1.31 14.51 8.30
C PRO A 3 0.46 15.47 7.45
N ARG A 4 -0.18 14.91 6.42
CA ARG A 4 -1.28 15.56 5.71
C ARG A 4 -2.60 15.32 6.45
N GLU A 5 -3.62 16.07 6.05
CA GLU A 5 -4.99 15.83 6.46
C GLU A 5 -5.42 14.39 6.14
N VAL A 6 -6.25 13.81 7.00
CA VAL A 6 -6.80 12.48 6.79
C VAL A 6 -7.90 12.56 5.74
N ALA A 7 -7.76 11.80 4.66
CA ALA A 7 -8.80 11.64 3.66
C ALA A 7 -9.70 10.45 4.01
N THR A 8 -10.99 10.56 3.67
CA THR A 8 -11.99 9.49 3.84
C THR A 8 -12.45 8.91 2.51
N SER A 9 -11.70 9.14 1.44
CA SER A 9 -11.95 8.65 0.08
C SER A 9 -10.74 7.91 -0.47
N LEU A 10 -11.01 7.00 -1.40
CA LEU A 10 -9.99 6.24 -2.14
C LEU A 10 -9.34 7.12 -3.21
N ALA A 11 -8.08 6.82 -3.55
CA ALA A 11 -7.37 7.49 -4.64
C ALA A 11 -7.83 6.95 -6.00
N SER A 12 -8.20 7.84 -6.91
CA SER A 12 -8.69 7.51 -8.27
C SER A 12 -7.93 8.24 -9.37
N ASP A 13 -6.94 9.05 -9.01
CA ASP A 13 -6.06 9.82 -9.89
C ASP A 13 -4.79 9.05 -10.31
N VAL A 14 -4.72 7.76 -9.96
CA VAL A 14 -3.60 6.87 -10.26
C VAL A 14 -4.10 5.59 -10.93
N SER A 15 -3.48 5.20 -12.05
CA SER A 15 -3.67 3.90 -12.69
C SER A 15 -2.38 3.08 -12.71
N ILE A 16 -2.51 1.76 -12.64
CA ILE A 16 -1.39 0.81 -12.65
C ILE A 16 -1.56 -0.12 -13.84
N ASP A 17 -0.51 -0.35 -14.60
CA ASP A 17 -0.45 -1.35 -15.67
C ASP A 17 0.64 -2.39 -15.37
N PRO A 18 0.34 -3.70 -15.36
CA PRO A 18 -0.98 -4.31 -15.55
C PRO A 18 -1.93 -4.05 -14.36
N ALA A 19 -3.19 -3.74 -14.65
CA ALA A 19 -4.21 -3.38 -13.66
C ALA A 19 -4.40 -4.41 -12.53
N LYS A 20 -4.21 -5.70 -12.82
CA LYS A 20 -4.27 -6.79 -11.83
C LYS A 20 -3.23 -6.64 -10.69
N CYS A 21 -2.19 -5.85 -10.90
CA CYS A 21 -1.13 -5.62 -9.92
C CYS A 21 -1.31 -4.32 -9.11
N ALA A 22 -2.41 -3.59 -9.32
CA ALA A 22 -2.62 -2.29 -8.68
C ALA A 22 -2.47 -2.33 -7.15
N SER A 23 -3.07 -3.33 -6.51
CA SER A 23 -3.01 -3.46 -5.05
C SER A 23 -1.61 -3.76 -4.53
N ALA A 24 -0.73 -4.38 -5.34
CA ALA A 24 0.66 -4.62 -4.98
C ALA A 24 1.54 -3.36 -5.09
N VAL A 25 1.02 -2.27 -5.67
CA VAL A 25 1.80 -1.05 -5.95
C VAL A 25 1.45 0.11 -5.04
N ALA A 26 0.17 0.42 -4.82
CA ALA A 26 -0.22 1.59 -4.04
C ALA A 26 -1.41 1.35 -3.10
N PRO A 27 -1.40 1.95 -1.89
CA PRO A 27 -2.49 1.79 -0.93
C PRO A 27 -3.77 2.51 -1.36
N ALA A 28 -4.91 2.04 -0.84
CA ALA A 28 -6.19 2.75 -0.89
C ALA A 28 -6.64 3.21 -2.29
N LEU A 29 -6.29 2.44 -3.33
CA LEU A 29 -6.71 2.72 -4.70
C LEU A 29 -8.19 2.35 -4.92
N ALA A 30 -8.92 3.22 -5.62
CA ALA A 30 -10.28 2.96 -6.06
C ALA A 30 -10.38 1.69 -6.91
N SER A 31 -9.38 1.44 -7.77
CA SER A 31 -9.30 0.23 -8.61
C SER A 31 -9.14 -1.07 -7.81
N THR A 32 -8.68 -0.98 -6.55
CA THR A 32 -8.51 -2.14 -5.66
C THR A 32 -9.73 -2.36 -4.75
N TYR A 33 -10.31 -1.27 -4.24
CA TYR A 33 -11.34 -1.35 -3.19
C TYR A 33 -12.78 -1.23 -3.72
N THR A 34 -13.01 -0.70 -4.92
CA THR A 34 -14.38 -0.59 -5.47
C THR A 34 -15.00 -1.97 -5.67
N GLY A 35 -16.19 -2.18 -5.11
CA GLY A 35 -16.88 -3.48 -5.16
C GLY A 35 -16.38 -4.53 -4.15
N SER A 36 -15.40 -4.19 -3.30
CA SER A 36 -14.87 -5.12 -2.29
C SER A 36 -15.78 -5.32 -1.07
N GLY A 37 -16.76 -4.43 -0.87
CA GLY A 37 -17.60 -4.43 0.33
C GLY A 37 -17.03 -3.67 1.53
N TYR A 38 -15.94 -2.90 1.35
CA TYR A 38 -15.49 -1.97 2.38
C TYR A 38 -16.59 -0.95 2.74
N THR A 39 -16.69 -0.58 4.02
CA THR A 39 -17.73 0.29 4.57
C THR A 39 -17.22 1.68 4.95
N GLY A 40 -15.90 1.84 5.05
CA GLY A 40 -15.26 3.12 5.31
C GLY A 40 -13.75 3.03 5.15
N VAL A 41 -13.11 4.16 4.89
CA VAL A 41 -11.66 4.26 4.73
C VAL A 41 -11.15 5.52 5.43
N ALA A 42 -9.95 5.44 6.00
CA ALA A 42 -9.17 6.59 6.44
C ALA A 42 -7.75 6.47 5.88
N VAL A 43 -7.26 7.51 5.23
CA VAL A 43 -5.97 7.54 4.52
C VAL A 43 -5.16 8.75 4.96
N GLN A 44 -3.89 8.55 5.26
CA GLN A 44 -2.97 9.64 5.60
C GLN A 44 -1.65 9.51 4.85
N GLY A 45 -1.23 10.59 4.21
CA GLY A 45 0.11 10.75 3.66
C GLY A 45 1.04 11.46 4.65
N LEU A 46 2.27 10.99 4.78
CA LEU A 46 3.33 11.63 5.55
C LEU A 46 4.54 11.82 4.66
N MET A 47 5.17 13.00 4.72
CA MET A 47 6.38 13.27 3.94
C MET A 47 7.35 14.14 4.71
N GLU A 48 8.64 13.95 4.45
CA GLU A 48 9.66 14.88 4.94
C GLU A 48 9.66 16.20 4.16
N ALA A 49 10.12 17.27 4.81
CA ALA A 49 10.17 18.60 4.22
C ALA A 49 11.25 18.75 3.13
N SER A 50 12.30 17.93 3.18
CA SER A 50 13.23 17.80 2.07
C SER A 50 12.58 16.93 0.99
N PRO A 51 12.43 17.42 -0.25
CA PRO A 51 11.95 16.60 -1.35
C PRO A 51 12.75 15.29 -1.44
N GLY A 52 12.04 14.17 -1.62
CA GLY A 52 12.64 12.89 -2.01
C GLY A 52 13.21 11.98 -0.93
N ARG A 53 13.15 12.32 0.38
CA ARG A 53 13.76 11.46 1.41
C ARG A 53 12.87 10.30 1.86
N HIS A 54 11.78 10.59 2.58
CA HIS A 54 10.83 9.56 3.02
C HIS A 54 9.39 10.01 2.80
N LYS A 55 8.59 9.08 2.27
CA LYS A 55 7.15 9.25 2.08
C LYS A 55 6.45 8.00 2.58
N VAL A 56 5.38 8.19 3.34
CA VAL A 56 4.53 7.11 3.81
C VAL A 56 3.09 7.40 3.41
N ILE A 57 2.39 6.38 2.94
CA ILE A 57 0.94 6.35 2.88
C ILE A 57 0.50 5.25 3.83
N GLN A 58 -0.38 5.58 4.77
CA GLN A 58 -1.01 4.62 5.66
C GLN A 58 -2.52 4.75 5.54
N ALA A 59 -3.20 3.62 5.41
CA ALA A 59 -4.64 3.56 5.31
C ALA A 59 -5.20 2.42 6.16
N VAL A 60 -6.43 2.62 6.61
CA VAL A 60 -7.27 1.56 7.18
C VAL A 60 -8.59 1.53 6.43
N ALA A 61 -9.08 0.34 6.12
CA ALA A 61 -10.37 0.10 5.49
C ALA A 61 -11.19 -0.85 6.35
N ALA A 62 -12.39 -0.41 6.74
CA ALA A 62 -13.33 -1.24 7.51
C ALA A 62 -14.20 -2.07 6.57
N PHE A 63 -14.59 -3.26 7.03
CA PHE A 63 -15.53 -4.18 6.40
C PHE A 63 -16.67 -4.50 7.37
N SER A 64 -17.70 -5.20 6.90
CA SER A 64 -18.86 -5.60 7.71
C SER A 64 -18.48 -6.44 8.92
N ASP A 65 -17.50 -7.33 8.75
CA ASP A 65 -17.07 -8.30 9.74
C ASP A 65 -15.63 -8.79 9.46
N GLU A 66 -15.11 -9.61 10.37
CA GLU A 66 -13.74 -10.13 10.28
C GLU A 66 -13.55 -11.05 9.07
N ALA A 67 -14.58 -11.79 8.65
CA ALA A 67 -14.49 -12.71 7.52
C ALA A 67 -14.39 -11.95 6.19
N ALA A 68 -15.16 -10.87 6.02
CA ALA A 68 -15.10 -10.01 4.85
C ALA A 68 -13.71 -9.34 4.71
N ALA A 69 -13.16 -8.82 5.81
CA ALA A 69 -11.81 -8.25 5.82
C ALA A 69 -10.73 -9.31 5.49
N GLN A 70 -10.82 -10.50 6.10
CA GLN A 70 -9.90 -11.60 5.83
C GLN A 70 -9.98 -12.09 4.39
N GLN A 71 -11.20 -12.15 3.82
CA GLN A 71 -11.42 -12.53 2.43
C GLN A 71 -10.74 -11.52 1.48
N PHE A 72 -10.96 -10.22 1.70
CA PHE A 72 -10.31 -9.18 0.91
C PHE A 72 -8.79 -9.28 0.99
N TYR A 73 -8.23 -9.36 2.20
CA TYR A 73 -6.78 -9.52 2.40
C TYR A 73 -6.22 -10.74 1.64
N THR A 74 -6.90 -11.89 1.73
CA THR A 74 -6.47 -13.12 1.07
C THR A 74 -6.49 -12.98 -0.46
N GLN A 75 -7.50 -12.30 -1.01
CA GLN A 75 -7.57 -11.98 -2.43
C GLN A 75 -6.41 -11.09 -2.87
N GLN A 76 -6.08 -10.05 -2.10
CA GLN A 76 -4.96 -9.18 -2.41
C GLN A 76 -3.62 -9.92 -2.32
N LEU A 77 -3.40 -10.72 -1.29
CA LEU A 77 -2.20 -11.56 -1.17
C LEU A 77 -2.04 -12.50 -2.38
N SER A 78 -3.14 -13.10 -2.86
CA SER A 78 -3.12 -13.92 -4.07
C SER A 78 -2.77 -13.10 -5.32
N ALA A 79 -3.34 -11.91 -5.48
CA ALA A 79 -3.02 -11.01 -6.57
C ALA A 79 -1.54 -10.60 -6.55
N TRP A 80 -1.01 -10.25 -5.38
CA TRP A 80 0.40 -9.87 -5.18
C TRP A 80 1.33 -11.00 -5.60
N ARG A 81 1.04 -12.24 -5.18
CA ARG A 81 1.81 -13.43 -5.59
C ARG A 81 1.83 -13.61 -7.11
N GLY A 82 0.71 -13.33 -7.79
CA GLY A 82 0.63 -13.33 -9.26
C GLY A 82 1.38 -12.19 -9.96
N CYS A 83 1.85 -11.20 -9.21
CA CYS A 83 2.59 -10.02 -9.70
C CYS A 83 4.07 -10.04 -9.31
N ARG A 84 4.56 -11.12 -8.69
CA ARG A 84 5.98 -11.29 -8.36
C ARG A 84 6.84 -11.15 -9.62
N LEU A 85 7.94 -10.39 -9.51
CA LEU A 85 8.88 -10.09 -10.60
C LEU A 85 8.24 -9.45 -11.84
N THR A 86 7.12 -8.74 -11.64
CA THR A 86 6.43 -8.02 -12.72
C THR A 86 6.84 -6.55 -12.71
N GLY A 87 7.23 -6.04 -13.89
CA GLY A 87 7.38 -4.60 -14.12
C GLY A 87 6.01 -3.95 -14.24
N VAL A 88 5.86 -2.78 -13.62
CA VAL A 88 4.63 -2.00 -13.60
C VAL A 88 4.88 -0.57 -14.05
N THR A 89 3.89 0.02 -14.69
CA THR A 89 3.81 1.45 -14.97
C THR A 89 2.75 2.07 -14.08
N VAL A 90 3.08 3.20 -13.46
CA VAL A 90 2.20 4.02 -12.63
C VAL A 90 1.93 5.32 -13.37
N SER A 91 0.69 5.56 -13.75
CA SER A 91 0.29 6.78 -14.46
C SER A 91 -0.60 7.66 -13.60
N PHE A 92 -0.41 8.97 -13.73
CA PHE A 92 -1.10 9.98 -12.93
C PHE A 92 -2.00 10.87 -13.79
N THR A 93 -3.25 11.06 -13.38
CA THR A 93 -4.21 11.89 -14.15
C THR A 93 -3.93 13.39 -14.07
N ASN A 94 -3.06 13.81 -13.14
CA ASN A 94 -2.64 15.18 -12.95
C ASN A 94 -1.48 15.63 -13.87
N GLY A 95 -1.08 14.78 -14.82
CA GLY A 95 -0.03 15.08 -15.80
C GLY A 95 1.40 14.98 -15.25
N GLN A 96 1.60 14.42 -14.05
CA GLN A 96 2.94 14.01 -13.62
C GLN A 96 3.50 12.91 -14.55
N PRO A 97 4.83 12.84 -14.73
CA PRO A 97 5.44 11.74 -15.47
C PRO A 97 5.06 10.38 -14.88
N ASP A 98 4.98 9.38 -15.74
CA ASP A 98 4.80 7.99 -15.29
C ASP A 98 6.00 7.55 -14.44
N ASP A 99 5.71 6.79 -13.39
CA ASP A 99 6.74 6.08 -12.62
C ASP A 99 6.78 4.60 -13.06
N HIS A 100 7.96 4.00 -12.99
CA HIS A 100 8.14 2.57 -13.27
C HIS A 100 8.76 1.85 -12.09
N ALA A 101 8.24 0.66 -11.79
CA ALA A 101 8.78 -0.17 -10.72
C ALA A 101 8.73 -1.65 -11.08
N THR A 102 9.54 -2.45 -10.40
CA THR A 102 9.46 -3.90 -10.40
C THR A 102 8.99 -4.37 -9.03
N ILE A 103 7.89 -5.13 -9.01
CA ILE A 103 7.44 -5.86 -7.82
C ILE A 103 8.39 -7.03 -7.60
N THR A 104 8.97 -7.13 -6.41
CA THR A 104 9.97 -8.15 -6.10
C THR A 104 9.35 -9.39 -5.46
N ILE A 105 9.91 -9.87 -4.35
CA ILE A 105 9.40 -11.02 -3.61
C ILE A 105 8.20 -10.60 -2.75
N ILE A 106 7.21 -11.49 -2.70
CA ILE A 106 6.08 -11.36 -1.78
C ILE A 106 6.39 -12.20 -0.55
N SER A 107 6.35 -11.56 0.62
CA SER A 107 6.47 -12.23 1.91
C SER A 107 5.17 -12.12 2.67
N GLU A 108 4.92 -13.07 3.57
CA GLU A 108 3.81 -13.00 4.50
C GLU A 108 4.28 -13.52 5.85
N THR A 109 4.01 -12.77 6.92
CA THR A 109 4.41 -13.12 8.28
C THR A 109 3.40 -12.52 9.25
N ASP A 110 2.84 -13.36 10.12
CA ASP A 110 1.88 -12.98 11.16
C ASP A 110 0.67 -12.18 10.64
N GLY A 111 0.12 -12.56 9.48
CA GLY A 111 -1.04 -11.88 8.89
C GLY A 111 -0.70 -10.54 8.23
N ILE A 112 0.58 -10.29 7.94
CA ILE A 112 1.07 -9.12 7.22
C ILE A 112 1.79 -9.59 5.95
N ALA A 113 1.22 -9.24 4.80
CA ALA A 113 1.84 -9.38 3.50
C ALA A 113 2.76 -8.18 3.24
N SER A 114 3.91 -8.40 2.62
CA SER A 114 4.81 -7.34 2.18
C SER A 114 5.49 -7.63 0.84
N THR A 115 5.89 -6.58 0.14
CA THR A 115 6.74 -6.64 -1.05
C THR A 115 7.56 -5.36 -1.18
N VAL A 116 8.75 -5.48 -1.77
CA VAL A 116 9.54 -4.31 -2.17
C VAL A 116 9.26 -3.99 -3.63
N LEU A 117 9.05 -2.71 -3.93
CA LEU A 117 8.99 -2.11 -5.25
C LEU A 117 10.34 -1.44 -5.51
N LEU A 118 11.05 -1.91 -6.53
CA LEU A 118 12.32 -1.29 -6.95
C LEU A 118 12.07 -0.41 -8.18
N PRO A 119 12.57 0.82 -8.24
CA PRO A 119 12.51 1.66 -9.44
C PRO A 119 13.10 0.94 -10.66
N ALA A 120 12.48 1.11 -11.82
CA ALA A 120 12.94 0.46 -13.04
C ALA A 120 14.04 1.30 -13.74
N GLY A 121 15.22 1.41 -13.13
CA GLY A 121 16.38 2.06 -13.77
C GLY A 121 17.51 2.45 -12.82
N ALA A 122 18.75 2.44 -13.31
CA ALA A 122 19.93 2.82 -12.53
C ALA A 122 20.05 4.35 -12.28
N SER A 123 19.34 5.16 -13.07
CA SER A 123 19.29 6.63 -12.98
C SER A 123 18.13 7.16 -12.15
N GLU A 124 17.15 6.30 -11.81
CA GLU A 124 16.02 6.66 -10.96
C GLU A 124 16.44 6.50 -9.51
N HIS A 125 16.88 7.62 -8.92
CA HIS A 125 17.14 7.84 -7.50
C HIS A 125 17.51 6.60 -6.68
N GLN A 126 18.81 6.26 -6.63
CA GLN A 126 19.31 5.29 -5.63
C GLN A 126 18.76 5.66 -4.24
N GLY A 127 17.99 4.74 -3.64
CA GLY A 127 17.29 4.99 -2.38
C GLY A 127 15.82 5.47 -2.51
N SER A 128 15.15 5.17 -3.61
CA SER A 128 13.71 5.43 -3.81
C SER A 128 12.87 4.15 -3.79
N GLU A 129 13.42 3.03 -3.33
CA GLU A 129 12.65 1.82 -3.09
C GLU A 129 11.45 2.11 -2.19
N CYS A 130 10.40 1.32 -2.39
CA CYS A 130 9.24 1.34 -1.52
C CYS A 130 8.97 -0.05 -0.99
N GLU A 131 8.66 -0.16 0.29
CA GLU A 131 7.98 -1.32 0.82
C GLU A 131 6.47 -1.09 0.83
N ARG A 132 5.74 -2.02 0.21
CA ARG A 132 4.29 -2.17 0.38
C ARG A 132 4.04 -3.22 1.44
N ALA A 133 3.07 -2.95 2.30
CA ALA A 133 2.56 -3.91 3.26
C ALA A 133 1.04 -3.83 3.36
N MET A 134 0.42 -4.97 3.58
CA MET A 134 -0.99 -5.07 3.89
C MET A 134 -1.16 -6.03 5.05
N GLY A 135 -1.99 -5.67 6.03
CA GLY A 135 -2.33 -6.54 7.15
C GLY A 135 -3.83 -6.58 7.36
N VAL A 136 -4.28 -7.52 8.19
CA VAL A 136 -5.68 -7.62 8.59
C VAL A 136 -5.78 -7.85 10.09
N ARG A 137 -6.69 -7.12 10.74
CA ARG A 137 -7.02 -7.29 12.14
C ARG A 137 -8.50 -6.98 12.35
N ARG A 138 -9.24 -7.93 12.91
CA ARG A 138 -10.70 -7.85 13.02
C ARG A 138 -11.34 -7.61 11.64
N ASN A 139 -12.33 -6.73 11.57
CA ASN A 139 -12.99 -6.29 10.35
C ASN A 139 -12.23 -5.16 9.64
N VAL A 140 -10.93 -4.96 9.91
CA VAL A 140 -10.14 -3.86 9.36
C VAL A 140 -8.93 -4.39 8.60
N VAL A 141 -8.73 -3.87 7.39
CA VAL A 141 -7.51 -4.05 6.60
C VAL A 141 -6.64 -2.82 6.75
N VAL A 142 -5.37 -3.04 7.06
CA VAL A 142 -4.32 -2.03 7.13
C VAL A 142 -3.53 -2.07 5.83
N ASP A 143 -3.34 -0.93 5.17
CA ASP A 143 -2.74 -0.84 3.84
C ASP A 143 -1.69 0.29 3.81
N VAL A 144 -0.42 -0.09 3.68
CA VAL A 144 0.73 0.81 3.90
C VAL A 144 1.71 0.76 2.73
N ARG A 145 2.28 1.92 2.42
CA ARG A 145 3.47 2.06 1.57
C ARG A 145 4.45 3.01 2.23
N ALA A 146 5.69 2.59 2.39
CA ALA A 146 6.80 3.45 2.80
C ALA A 146 7.83 3.49 1.68
N CYS A 147 8.26 4.68 1.29
CA CYS A 147 9.25 4.91 0.23
C CYS A 147 10.40 5.77 0.76
N GLY A 148 11.61 5.48 0.31
CA GLY A 148 12.84 6.17 0.69
C GLY A 148 13.99 5.21 0.94
N GLN A 149 15.16 5.76 1.25
CA GLN A 149 16.36 4.95 1.46
C GLN A 149 16.20 4.07 2.70
N ASN A 150 16.61 2.81 2.63
CA ASN A 150 16.57 1.87 3.76
C ASN A 150 15.15 1.68 4.32
N THR A 151 14.13 1.71 3.45
CA THR A 151 12.73 1.51 3.86
C THR A 151 12.26 0.06 3.83
N ILE A 152 13.12 -0.88 3.46
CA ILE A 152 12.86 -2.32 3.58
C ILE A 152 12.50 -2.62 5.04
N THR A 153 11.38 -3.31 5.28
CA THR A 153 10.73 -3.58 6.59
C THR A 153 9.95 -2.44 7.26
N THR A 154 10.07 -1.18 6.80
CA THR A 154 9.35 -0.05 7.40
C THR A 154 7.84 -0.14 7.18
N GLY A 155 7.40 -0.50 5.98
CA GLY A 155 5.98 -0.66 5.65
C GLY A 155 5.34 -1.79 6.48
N ALA A 156 6.01 -2.94 6.58
CA ALA A 156 5.54 -4.07 7.38
C ALA A 156 5.50 -3.72 8.88
N SER A 157 6.51 -3.01 9.39
CA SER A 157 6.55 -2.58 10.79
C SER A 157 5.42 -1.61 11.13
N LEU A 158 5.15 -0.64 10.25
CA LEU A 158 4.03 0.28 10.41
C LEU A 158 2.68 -0.45 10.37
N ALA A 159 2.50 -1.39 9.43
CA ALA A 159 1.28 -2.20 9.37
C ALA A 159 1.05 -2.97 10.67
N ARG A 160 2.11 -3.53 11.28
CA ARG A 160 2.05 -4.21 12.59
C ARG A 160 1.62 -3.27 13.71
N VAL A 161 2.26 -2.10 13.80
CA VAL A 161 1.91 -1.09 14.82
C VAL A 161 0.44 -0.66 14.69
N ILE A 162 -0.05 -0.43 13.46
CA ILE A 162 -1.46 -0.07 13.25
C ILE A 162 -2.37 -1.24 13.66
N ASN A 163 -2.04 -2.48 13.26
CA ASN A 163 -2.77 -3.68 13.66
C ASN A 163 -2.86 -3.83 15.19
N ASP A 164 -1.81 -3.50 15.93
CA ASP A 164 -1.80 -3.58 17.39
C ASP A 164 -2.68 -2.52 18.07
N ASN A 165 -2.91 -1.39 17.40
CA ASN A 165 -3.83 -0.35 17.85
C ASN A 165 -5.31 -0.65 17.53
N ILE A 166 -5.60 -1.68 16.71
CA ILE A 166 -6.97 -2.14 16.44
C ILE A 166 -7.43 -3.05 17.59
N THR A 167 -7.67 -2.45 18.75
CA THR A 167 -8.14 -3.16 19.96
C THR A 167 -9.66 -3.24 20.00
N ARG A 168 -10.19 -4.18 20.81
CA ARG A 168 -11.60 -4.13 21.21
C ARG A 168 -11.78 -2.87 22.06
N HIS A 169 -12.73 -2.00 21.72
CA HIS A 169 -13.42 -1.27 22.77
C HIS A 169 -14.28 -2.32 23.49
N SER A 170 -13.78 -2.78 24.64
CA SER A 170 -14.57 -3.54 25.61
C SER A 170 -15.63 -2.64 26.24
#